data_AF-A0A1F4QN42-F1
#
_entry.id   AF-A0A1F4QN42-F1
#
_cell.length_a   1.000
_cell.length_b   1.000
_cell.length_c   1.000
_cell.angle_alpha   90.00
_cell.angle_beta   90.00
_cell.angle_gamma   90.00
#
_symmetry.space_group_name_H-M   'P 1'
#
loop_
_entity.id
_entity.type
_entity.pdbx_description
1 polymer ?
#
loop_
_entity_poly.entity_id
_entity_poly.type
_entity_poly.pdbx_seq_one_letter_code
_entity_poly.pdbx_strand_id
1 'polypeptide(L)'
;MAGLRLRVFVLAGTVAGLAGGLYAPFQGFVSPEILYWTRSGEILLATVLGGMFSFWGPPIGAGLMLSLKDVLLAYTERWKLVLGLALLLIVLFLPGGLVGYLETRIAHVRQPRRGA
;
A
#
# COMPACT_ATOMS: atom_id res chain seq x y z
N MET A 1 -25.38 -15.15 -1.66
CA MET A 1 -23.95 -14.79 -1.75
C MET A 1 -23.68 -13.62 -2.71
N ALA A 2 -24.34 -13.54 -3.88
CA ALA A 2 -24.14 -12.46 -4.86
C ALA A 2 -24.39 -11.04 -4.31
N GLY A 3 -25.48 -10.83 -3.54
CA GLY A 3 -25.82 -9.50 -3.01
C GLY A 3 -24.81 -8.92 -2.01
N LEU A 4 -24.11 -9.76 -1.24
CA LEU A 4 -23.09 -9.29 -0.29
C LEU A 4 -21.84 -8.77 -1.03
N ARG A 5 -21.39 -9.49 -2.06
CA ARG A 5 -20.23 -9.10 -2.87
C ARG A 5 -20.46 -7.76 -3.56
N LEU A 6 -21.66 -7.54 -4.11
CA LEU A 6 -22.03 -6.27 -4.73
C LEU A 6 -22.03 -5.13 -3.71
N ARG A 7 -22.59 -5.32 -2.52
CA ARG A 7 -22.61 -4.29 -1.46
C ARG A 7 -21.20 -3.90 -1.02
N VAL A 8 -20.32 -4.88 -0.81
CA VAL A 8 -18.92 -4.62 -0.44
C VAL A 8 -18.17 -3.93 -1.57
N PHE A 9 -18.39 -4.34 -2.82
CA PHE A 9 -17.79 -3.69 -3.99
C PHE A 9 -18.22 -2.23 -4.12
N VAL A 10 -19.53 -1.96 -4.00
CA VAL A 10 -20.07 -0.59 -4.05
C VAL A 10 -19.46 0.25 -2.93
N LEU A 11 -19.42 -0.27 -1.69
CA LEU A 11 -18.86 0.46 -0.56
C LEU A 11 -17.37 0.77 -0.73
N ALA A 12 -16.58 -0.20 -1.18
CA ALA A 12 -15.15 0.00 -1.49
C ALA A 12 -14.95 1.03 -2.61
N GLY A 13 -15.74 0.93 -3.69
CA GLY A 13 -15.71 1.86 -4.81
C GLY A 13 -16.12 3.28 -4.40
N THR A 14 -17.12 3.44 -3.54
CA THR A 14 -17.54 4.75 -3.01
C THR A 14 -16.41 5.38 -2.18
N VAL A 15 -15.78 4.63 -1.29
CA VAL A 15 -14.66 5.16 -0.47
C VAL A 15 -13.47 5.54 -1.36
N ALA A 16 -13.11 4.70 -2.34
CA ALA A 16 -12.04 4.99 -3.29
C ALA A 16 -12.34 6.23 -4.16
N GLY A 17 -13.58 6.35 -4.64
CA GLY A 17 -14.05 7.49 -5.43
C GLY A 17 -14.06 8.79 -4.62
N LEU A 18 -14.50 8.75 -3.36
CA LEU A 18 -14.45 9.90 -2.46
C LEU A 18 -13.01 10.33 -2.18
N ALA A 19 -12.11 9.38 -1.92
CA ALA A 19 -10.69 9.67 -1.71
C ALA A 19 -10.07 10.34 -2.96
N GLY A 20 -10.37 9.84 -4.17
CA GLY A 20 -9.93 10.45 -5.42
C GLY A 20 -10.53 11.83 -5.66
N GLY A 21 -11.81 12.03 -5.33
CA GLY A 21 -12.48 13.33 -5.42
C GLY A 21 -11.89 14.37 -4.47
N LEU A 22 -11.55 13.98 -3.23
CA LEU A 22 -10.88 14.85 -2.26
C LEU A 22 -9.41 15.13 -2.63
N TYR A 23 -8.77 14.26 -3.40
CA TYR A 23 -7.36 14.41 -3.75
C TYR A 23 -7.07 15.68 -4.57
N ALA A 24 -7.96 16.05 -5.49
CA ALA A 24 -7.79 17.24 -6.34
C ALA A 24 -7.76 18.57 -5.53
N PRO A 25 -8.76 18.90 -4.68
CA PRO A 25 -8.70 20.09 -3.85
C PRO A 25 -7.61 20.00 -2.77
N PHE A 26 -7.27 18.80 -2.29
CA PHE A 26 -6.16 18.61 -1.34
C PHE A 26 -4.80 19.01 -1.91
N GLN A 27 -4.53 18.67 -3.18
CA GLN A 27 -3.27 19.04 -3.84
C GLN A 27 -3.24 20.49 -4.31
N GLY A 28 -4.39 21.17 -4.42
CA GLY A 28 -4.49 22.57 -4.85
C GLY A 28 -4.22 22.82 -6.34
N PHE A 29 -3.60 21.87 -7.06
CA PHE A 29 -3.44 21.87 -8.50
C PHE A 29 -3.51 20.44 -9.07
N VAL A 30 -3.91 20.32 -10.34
CA VAL A 30 -3.99 19.04 -11.04
C VAL A 30 -3.01 19.07 -12.22
N SER A 31 -2.01 18.19 -12.19
CA SER A 31 -1.10 17.97 -13.32
C SER A 31 -1.49 16.71 -14.09
N PRO A 32 -1.18 16.61 -15.40
CA PRO A 32 -1.40 15.38 -16.16
C PRO A 32 -0.63 14.16 -15.62
N GLU A 33 0.39 14.37 -14.79
CA GLU A 33 1.22 13.28 -14.23
C GLU A 33 0.38 12.27 -13.44
N ILE A 34 -0.72 12.70 -12.81
CA ILE A 34 -1.60 11.81 -12.04
C ILE A 34 -2.35 10.79 -12.90
N LEU A 35 -2.49 11.04 -14.21
CA LEU A 35 -3.16 10.14 -15.16
C LEU A 35 -2.22 9.10 -15.76
N TYR A 36 -0.91 9.22 -15.55
CA TYR A 36 0.04 8.23 -16.05
C TYR A 36 -0.07 6.92 -15.27
N TRP A 37 0.13 5.81 -15.97
CA TRP A 37 0.11 4.45 -15.41
C TRP A 37 1.08 4.27 -14.23
N THR A 38 2.16 5.07 -14.18
CA THR A 38 3.13 5.05 -13.08
C THR A 38 2.48 5.36 -11.74
N ARG A 39 1.43 6.20 -11.73
CA ARG A 39 0.69 6.53 -10.51
C ARG A 39 -0.02 5.32 -9.93
N SER A 40 -0.58 4.46 -10.78
CA SER A 40 -1.16 3.18 -10.37
C SER A 40 -0.10 2.24 -9.78
N GLY A 41 1.10 2.26 -10.36
CA GLY A 41 2.25 1.50 -9.86
C GLY A 41 2.69 1.91 -8.44
N GLU A 42 2.65 3.20 -8.12
CA GLU A 42 2.90 3.69 -6.75
C GLU A 42 1.92 3.11 -5.74
N ILE A 43 0.63 3.13 -6.07
CA ILE A 43 -0.44 2.65 -5.18
C ILE A 43 -0.32 1.13 -4.98
N LEU A 44 -0.01 0.40 -6.05
CA LEU A 44 0.25 -1.05 -5.96
C LEU A 44 1.47 -1.34 -5.09
N LEU A 45 2.56 -0.59 -5.27
CA LEU A 45 3.77 -0.81 -4.49
C LEU A 45 3.53 -0.51 -3.00
N ALA A 46 2.88 0.60 -2.68
CA ALA A 46 2.47 0.91 -1.31
C ALA A 46 1.66 -0.25 -0.69
N THR A 47 0.72 -0.81 -1.45
CA THR A 47 -0.12 -1.94 -1.00
C THR A 47 0.71 -3.20 -0.74
N VAL A 48 1.64 -3.53 -1.64
CA VAL A 48 2.52 -4.71 -1.50
C VAL A 48 3.52 -4.52 -0.36
N LEU A 49 4.10 -3.33 -0.23
CA LEU A 49 5.03 -2.96 0.85
C LEU A 49 4.38 -3.15 2.22
N GLY A 50 3.17 -2.65 2.40
CA GLY A 50 2.45 -2.79 3.66
C GLY A 50 1.92 -4.20 3.90
N GLY A 51 1.52 -4.91 2.85
CA GLY A 51 1.01 -6.28 2.87
C GLY A 51 -0.41 -6.38 2.32
N MET A 52 -0.55 -6.96 1.12
CA MET A 52 -1.83 -6.99 0.40
C MET A 52 -2.93 -7.84 1.05
N PHE A 53 -2.55 -8.77 1.93
CA PHE A 53 -3.46 -9.72 2.57
C PHE A 53 -3.93 -9.29 3.96
N SER A 54 -3.46 -8.15 4.48
CA SER A 54 -3.87 -7.61 5.78
C SER A 54 -4.67 -6.31 5.60
N PHE A 55 -5.69 -6.12 6.45
CA PHE A 55 -6.53 -4.91 6.42
C PHE A 55 -5.71 -3.62 6.68
N TRP A 56 -4.74 -3.69 7.58
CA TRP A 56 -3.87 -2.55 7.94
C TRP A 56 -2.65 -2.41 7.04
N GLY A 57 -2.38 -3.39 6.18
CA GLY A 57 -1.26 -3.38 5.25
C GLY A 57 -1.28 -2.15 4.33
N PRO A 58 -2.29 -1.98 3.46
CA PRO A 58 -2.29 -0.89 2.47
C PRO A 58 -2.16 0.52 3.08
N PRO A 59 -2.88 0.88 4.17
CA PRO A 59 -2.70 2.19 4.80
C PRO A 59 -1.29 2.42 5.37
N ILE A 60 -0.71 1.43 6.06
CA ILE A 60 0.65 1.53 6.62
C ILE A 60 1.68 1.63 5.50
N GLY A 61 1.53 0.81 4.47
CA GLY A 61 2.40 0.81 3.30
C GLY A 61 2.31 2.11 2.50
N ALA A 62 1.12 2.72 2.39
CA ALA A 62 0.95 4.04 1.78
C ALA A 62 1.67 5.14 2.55
N GLY A 63 1.58 5.14 3.88
CA GLY A 63 2.33 6.07 4.72
C GLY A 63 3.85 5.92 4.55
N LEU A 64 4.35 4.68 4.63
CA LEU A 64 5.78 4.40 4.48
C LEU A 64 6.30 4.76 3.08
N MET A 65 5.54 4.41 2.04
CA MET A 65 5.90 4.70 0.66
C MET A 65 5.90 6.20 0.39
N LEU A 66 4.95 6.94 0.96
CA LEU A 66 4.90 8.40 0.86
C LEU A 66 6.12 9.03 1.53
N SER A 67 6.43 8.65 2.78
CA SER A 67 7.62 9.15 3.47
C SER A 67 8.91 8.82 2.71
N LEU A 68 9.02 7.60 2.16
CA LEU A 68 10.16 7.21 1.34
C LEU A 68 10.25 8.08 0.07
N LYS A 69 9.12 8.31 -0.61
CA LYS A 69 9.07 9.16 -1.80
C LYS A 69 9.50 10.60 -1.49
N ASP A 70 9.01 11.17 -0.40
CA ASP A 70 9.34 12.55 0.01
C ASP A 70 10.84 12.69 0.29
N VAL A 71 11.45 11.71 0.98
CA VAL A 71 12.90 11.69 1.20
C VAL A 71 13.65 11.55 -0.12
N LEU A 72 13.26 10.62 -0.99
CA LEU A 72 13.93 10.39 -2.27
C LEU A 72 13.85 11.60 -3.21
N LEU A 73 12.71 12.27 -3.28
CA LEU A 73 12.52 13.47 -4.08
C LEU A 73 13.46 14.61 -3.63
N ALA A 74 13.82 14.66 -2.35
CA ALA A 74 14.79 15.63 -1.84
C ALA A 74 16.23 15.37 -2.34
N TYR A 75 16.57 14.13 -2.72
CA TYR A 75 17.92 13.76 -3.15
C TYR A 75 18.03 13.45 -4.65
N THR A 76 16.96 13.03 -5.32
CA THR A 76 17.02 12.50 -6.70
C THR A 76 15.70 12.62 -7.45
N GLU A 77 15.73 13.25 -8.62
CA GLU A 77 14.55 13.34 -9.52
C GLU A 77 14.15 11.98 -10.15
N ARG A 78 15.05 10.99 -10.13
CA ARG A 78 14.87 9.65 -10.71
C ARG A 78 14.24 8.64 -9.75
N TRP A 79 13.37 9.09 -8.86
CA TRP A 79 12.72 8.27 -7.83
C TRP A 79 11.94 7.06 -8.40
N LYS A 80 11.48 7.13 -9.66
CA LYS A 80 10.82 6.03 -10.39
C LYS A 80 11.71 4.78 -10.54
N LEU A 81 13.04 4.94 -10.64
CA LEU A 81 13.96 3.79 -10.67
C LEU A 81 14.03 3.10 -9.31
N VAL A 82 14.06 3.89 -8.23
CA VAL A 82 14.07 3.36 -6.87
C VAL A 82 12.77 2.64 -6.56
N LEU A 83 11.65 3.11 -7.11
CA LEU A 83 10.34 2.47 -7.07
C LEU A 83 10.41 1.02 -7.59
N GLY A 84 10.99 0.81 -8.78
CA GLY A 84 11.15 -0.53 -9.37
C GLY A 84 12.10 -1.42 -8.57
N LEU A 85 13.19 -0.87 -8.06
CA LEU A 85 14.13 -1.60 -7.21
C LEU A 85 13.50 -2.00 -5.87
N ALA A 86 12.76 -1.10 -5.23
CA ALA A 86 12.04 -1.35 -3.99
C ALA A 86 11.01 -2.47 -4.19
N LEU A 87 10.27 -2.47 -5.30
CA LEU A 87 9.36 -3.57 -5.65
C LEU A 87 10.07 -4.91 -5.69
N LEU A 88 11.20 -5.00 -6.39
CA LEU A 88 11.99 -6.24 -6.45
C LEU A 88 12.44 -6.69 -5.06
N LEU A 89 12.99 -5.77 -4.25
CA LEU A 89 13.43 -6.09 -2.90
C LEU A 89 12.29 -6.59 -2.01
N ILE A 90 11.13 -5.93 -2.05
CA ILE A 90 9.98 -6.33 -1.24
C ILE A 90 9.48 -7.72 -1.67
N VAL A 91 9.35 -7.96 -2.97
CA VAL A 91 8.86 -9.26 -3.47
C VAL A 91 9.85 -10.39 -3.15
N LEU A 92 11.16 -10.13 -3.22
CA LEU A 92 12.19 -11.13 -2.95
C LEU A 92 12.39 -11.41 -1.45
N PHE A 93 12.36 -10.37 -0.61
CA PHE A 93 12.74 -10.50 0.80
C PHE A 93 11.54 -10.48 1.76
N LEU A 94 10.41 -9.85 1.40
CA LEU A 94 9.21 -9.71 2.23
C LEU A 94 7.93 -10.12 1.46
N PRO A 95 7.74 -11.41 1.10
CA PRO A 95 6.62 -11.88 0.29
C PRO A 95 5.21 -11.74 0.93
N GLY A 96 5.10 -11.18 2.13
CA GLY A 96 3.84 -10.83 2.79
C GLY A 96 3.70 -9.33 3.15
N GLY A 97 4.67 -8.50 2.76
CA GLY A 97 4.77 -7.11 3.20
C GLY A 97 5.13 -6.94 4.68
N LEU A 98 5.22 -5.69 5.12
CA LEU A 98 5.67 -5.32 6.46
C LEU A 98 4.73 -5.86 7.55
N VAL A 99 3.42 -5.70 7.36
CA VAL A 99 2.41 -6.09 8.36
C VAL A 99 2.31 -7.61 8.46
N GLY A 100 2.36 -8.33 7.34
CA GLY A 100 2.35 -9.80 7.34
C GLY A 100 3.58 -10.38 8.05
N TYR A 101 4.75 -9.74 7.92
CA TYR A 101 5.95 -10.12 8.66
C TYR A 101 5.78 -9.93 10.17
N LEU A 102 5.22 -8.80 10.61
CA LEU A 102 4.97 -8.53 12.03
C LEU A 102 3.94 -9.52 12.62
N GLU A 103 2.83 -9.78 11.93
CA GLU A 103 1.80 -10.73 12.35
C GLU A 103 2.39 -12.14 12.55
N THR A 104 3.23 -12.60 11.61
CA THR A 104 3.90 -13.91 11.70
C THR A 104 4.82 -14.01 12.90
N ARG A 105 5.59 -12.95 13.19
CA ARG A 105 6.50 -12.89 14.36
C ARG A 105 5.73 -12.85 15.68
N ILE A 106 4.64 -12.10 15.74
CA ILE A 106 3.78 -12.01 16.94
C ILE A 106 3.04 -13.33 17.20
N ALA A 107 2.57 -14.00 16.14
CA ALA A 107 1.91 -15.31 16.24
C ALA A 107 2.87 -16.40 16.78
N HIS A 108 4.15 -16.33 16.42
CA HIS A 108 5.18 -17.24 16.94
C HIS A 108 5.43 -17.07 18.46
N VAL A 109 5.28 -15.86 18.99
CA VAL A 109 5.46 -15.56 20.42
C VAL A 109 4.23 -15.97 21.25
N ARG A 110 3.06 -16.08 20.61
CA ARG A 110 1.77 -16.43 21.24
C ARG A 110 1.40 -17.91 21.16
N GLN A 111 2.35 -18.84 21.02
CA GLN A 111 2.09 -20.25 21.31
C GLN A 111 2.38 -20.56 22.80
N PRO A 112 1.44 -20.35 23.74
CA PRO A 112 1.54 -21.01 25.03
C PRO A 112 1.26 -22.50 24.80
N ARG A 113 2.21 -23.32 25.23
CA ARG A 113 2.11 -24.76 25.47
C ARG A 113 0.67 -25.18 25.85
N ARG A 114 -0.12 -25.66 24.90
CA ARG A 114 -1.29 -26.51 25.15
C ARG A 114 -0.85 -27.94 24.89
N GLY A 115 -0.33 -28.60 25.92
CA GLY A 115 0.10 -30.00 25.84
C GLY A 115 1.13 -30.36 26.90
N ALA A 116 0.68 -30.45 28.14
CA ALA A 116 1.21 -31.34 29.18
C ALA A 116 0.09 -31.61 30.18
#